data_AF-A0A9P7X390-F1
#
_entry.id   AF-A0A9P7X390-F1
#
_cell.length_a   1.000
_cell.length_b   1.000
_cell.length_c   1.000
_cell.angle_alpha   90.00
_cell.angle_beta   90.00
_cell.angle_gamma   90.00
#
_symmetry.space_group_name_H-M   'P 1'
#
loop_
_entity.id
_entity.type
_entity.pdbx_description
1 polymer ?
#
loop_
_entity_poly.entity_id
_entity_poly.type
_entity_poly.pdbx_seq_one_letter_code
_entity_poly.pdbx_strand_id
1 'polypeptide(L)'
;MSRVDQLKHEDNSGTGEDWVKWQSAFENFVNLLHGNTTSLFPSQRLAAAAAGHPIPNIDLADQIVWQFLAALSAIGTQQQQMSVVAEVREMILQNVQAVHSGWVADQDEAALKLANVDILLRAIGLDHTMLIAS
;
A
#
# COMPACT_ATOMS: atom_id res chain seq x y z
N MET A 1 4.24 2.85 13.10
CA MET A 1 5.72 2.78 13.10
C MET A 1 6.14 1.33 13.17
N SER A 2 6.98 0.88 12.22
CA SER A 2 7.50 -0.49 12.19
C SER A 2 8.57 -0.67 13.28
N ARG A 3 8.75 -1.89 13.82
CA ARG A 3 9.78 -2.19 14.84
C ARG A 3 11.20 -1.84 14.38
N VAL A 4 11.45 -1.90 13.06
CA VAL A 4 12.74 -1.52 12.47
C VAL A 4 13.01 -0.02 12.65
N ASP A 5 11.98 0.82 12.51
CA ASP A 5 12.15 2.26 12.73
C ASP A 5 12.33 2.60 14.21
N GLN A 6 11.74 1.82 15.11
CA GLN A 6 12.00 1.94 16.55
C GLN A 6 13.45 1.61 16.87
N LEU A 7 14.01 0.54 16.28
CA LEU A 7 15.41 0.15 16.46
C LEU A 7 16.41 1.17 15.88
N LYS A 8 16.03 1.94 14.86
CA LYS A 8 16.87 3.03 14.34
C LYS A 8 16.93 4.23 15.28
N HIS A 9 15.90 4.44 16.10
CA HIS A 9 15.80 5.59 17.00
C HIS A 9 16.27 5.29 18.44
N GLU A 10 16.28 4.02 18.86
CA GLU A 10 16.66 3.58 20.22
C GLU A 10 18.17 3.28 20.38
N ASP A 11 19.04 4.26 20.10
CA ASP A 11 20.50 4.12 20.20
C ASP A 11 21.16 3.24 19.12
N ASN A 12 22.31 3.74 18.66
CA ASN A 12 23.34 3.17 17.80
C ASN A 12 23.74 1.72 18.16
N SER A 13 22.85 0.74 17.93
CA SER A 13 22.98 -0.66 18.37
C SER A 13 23.30 -1.65 17.24
N GLY A 14 23.21 -1.22 15.98
CA GLY A 14 23.69 -1.98 14.82
C GLY A 14 25.06 -1.47 14.36
N THR A 15 26.00 -2.37 14.11
CA THR A 15 27.23 -1.99 13.40
C THR A 15 26.88 -1.56 11.97
N GLY A 16 27.76 -0.79 11.31
CA GLY A 16 27.55 -0.42 9.90
C GLY A 16 27.34 -1.64 8.98
N GLU A 17 27.92 -2.78 9.34
CA GLU A 17 27.73 -4.06 8.66
C GLU A 17 26.30 -4.61 8.82
N ASP A 18 25.70 -4.51 10.01
CA ASP A 18 24.33 -4.96 10.28
C ASP A 18 23.32 -4.15 9.47
N TRP A 19 23.56 -2.85 9.33
CA TRP A 19 22.72 -1.98 8.50
C TRP A 19 22.81 -2.32 7.01
N VAL A 20 24.00 -2.62 6.51
CA VAL A 20 24.18 -3.09 5.13
C VAL A 20 23.46 -4.42 4.90
N LYS A 21 23.57 -5.38 5.83
CA LYS A 21 22.86 -6.66 5.75
C LYS A 21 21.34 -6.46 5.74
N TRP A 22 20.83 -5.60 6.61
CA TRP A 22 19.42 -5.25 6.65
C TRP A 22 18.95 -4.65 5.32
N GLN A 23 19.71 -3.69 4.78
CA GLN A 23 19.38 -3.02 3.52
C GLN A 23 19.33 -4.02 2.36
N SER A 24 20.31 -4.92 2.26
CA SER A 24 20.30 -5.99 1.25
C SER A 24 19.15 -6.97 1.43
N ALA A 25 18.81 -7.35 2.66
CA ALA A 25 17.66 -8.22 2.92
C ALA A 25 16.33 -7.53 2.53
N PHE A 26 16.21 -6.24 2.82
CA PHE A 26 15.06 -5.42 2.45
C PHE A 26 14.93 -5.28 0.93
N GLU A 27 16.02 -4.98 0.23
CA GLU A 27 16.06 -4.91 -1.23
C GLU A 27 15.64 -6.23 -1.87
N ASN A 28 16.18 -7.35 -1.38
CA ASN A 28 15.78 -8.68 -1.86
C ASN A 28 14.29 -8.94 -1.63
N PHE A 29 13.75 -8.55 -0.48
CA PHE A 29 12.33 -8.69 -0.19
C PHE A 29 11.45 -7.87 -1.13
N VAL A 30 11.79 -6.59 -1.35
CA VAL A 30 11.06 -5.73 -2.30
C VAL A 30 11.14 -6.28 -3.72
N ASN A 31 12.30 -6.80 -4.13
CA ASN A 31 12.48 -7.44 -5.44
C ASN A 31 11.63 -8.71 -5.61
N LEU A 32 11.34 -9.44 -4.53
CA LEU A 32 10.44 -10.60 -4.59
C LEU A 32 8.96 -10.20 -4.73
N LEU A 33 8.58 -9.05 -4.16
CA LEU A 33 7.23 -8.52 -4.30
C LEU A 33 6.98 -7.95 -5.70
N HIS A 34 8.05 -7.49 -6.35
CA HIS A 34 7.98 -6.87 -7.66
C HIS A 34 7.24 -7.74 -8.69
N GLY A 35 6.30 -7.13 -9.40
CA GLY A 35 5.44 -7.79 -10.39
C GLY A 35 4.31 -8.64 -9.81
N ASN A 36 4.22 -8.77 -8.48
CA ASN A 36 3.17 -9.55 -7.80
C ASN A 36 2.48 -8.80 -6.66
N THR A 37 2.78 -7.50 -6.45
CA THR A 37 2.23 -6.73 -5.32
C THR A 37 0.70 -6.73 -5.28
N THR A 38 0.03 -6.67 -6.44
CA THR A 38 -1.44 -6.71 -6.53
C THR A 38 -2.03 -8.05 -6.06
N SER A 39 -1.29 -9.15 -6.17
CA SER A 39 -1.75 -10.48 -5.70
C SER A 39 -1.87 -10.58 -4.17
N LEU A 40 -1.26 -9.64 -3.43
CA LEU A 40 -1.37 -9.55 -1.98
C LEU A 40 -2.79 -9.15 -1.55
N PHE A 41 -3.55 -8.46 -2.40
CA PHE A 41 -4.90 -8.01 -2.10
C PHE A 41 -5.91 -9.16 -2.15
N PRO A 42 -6.66 -9.41 -1.05
CA PRO A 42 -7.82 -10.31 -1.08
C PRO A 42 -8.77 -10.05 -2.25
N SER A 43 -9.06 -8.77 -2.57
CA SER A 43 -9.91 -8.40 -3.71
C SER A 43 -9.42 -9.00 -5.03
N GLN A 44 -8.12 -8.87 -5.31
CA GLN A 44 -7.52 -9.37 -6.55
C GLN A 44 -7.53 -10.88 -6.64
N ARG A 45 -7.29 -11.57 -5.51
CA ARG A 45 -7.33 -13.05 -5.48
C ARG A 45 -8.74 -13.59 -5.64
N LEU A 46 -9.73 -12.92 -5.06
CA LEU A 46 -11.11 -13.38 -5.04
C LEU A 46 -11.92 -12.88 -6.25
N ALA A 47 -11.46 -11.87 -6.99
CA ALA A 47 -12.15 -11.35 -8.16
C ALA A 47 -12.50 -12.44 -9.19
N ALA A 48 -11.57 -13.37 -9.44
CA ALA A 48 -11.81 -14.50 -10.35
C ALA A 48 -12.86 -15.49 -9.80
N ALA A 49 -12.91 -15.69 -8.48
CA ALA A 49 -13.84 -16.60 -7.83
C ALA A 49 -15.24 -15.99 -7.67
N ALA A 50 -15.35 -14.67 -7.60
CA ALA A 50 -16.61 -13.97 -7.37
C ALA A 50 -17.56 -13.95 -8.57
N ALA A 51 -17.06 -14.23 -9.79
CA ALA A 51 -17.88 -14.26 -11.01
C ALA A 51 -18.81 -13.03 -11.16
N GLY A 52 -18.31 -11.84 -10.81
CA GLY A 52 -19.05 -10.57 -10.87
C GLY A 52 -20.01 -10.31 -9.70
N HIS A 53 -20.04 -11.18 -8.68
CA HIS A 53 -20.84 -10.94 -7.48
C HIS A 53 -20.06 -10.05 -6.50
N PRO A 54 -20.70 -9.06 -5.86
CA PRO A 54 -20.06 -8.26 -4.83
C PRO A 54 -19.57 -9.13 -3.68
N ILE A 55 -18.30 -8.99 -3.30
CA ILE A 55 -17.75 -9.66 -2.12
C ILE A 55 -17.96 -8.71 -0.93
N PRO A 56 -18.70 -9.13 0.11
CA PRO A 56 -18.94 -8.26 1.27
C PRO A 56 -17.63 -7.96 2.01
N ASN A 57 -17.49 -6.72 2.49
CA ASN A 57 -16.34 -6.25 3.28
C ASN A 57 -14.97 -6.40 2.58
N ILE A 58 -14.93 -6.45 1.25
CA ILE A 58 -13.69 -6.69 0.52
C ILE A 58 -12.69 -5.54 0.67
N ASP A 59 -13.16 -4.29 0.71
CA ASP A 59 -12.32 -3.12 0.97
C ASP A 59 -11.71 -3.13 2.38
N LEU A 60 -12.45 -3.67 3.36
CA LEU A 60 -11.95 -3.85 4.72
C LEU A 60 -10.88 -4.94 4.77
N ALA A 61 -11.07 -6.02 4.02
CA ALA A 61 -10.06 -7.09 3.91
C ALA A 61 -8.77 -6.59 3.24
N ASP A 62 -8.87 -5.69 2.26
CA ASP A 62 -7.73 -5.09 1.59
C ASP A 62 -6.93 -4.10 2.48
N GLN A 63 -7.54 -3.58 3.55
CA GLN A 63 -6.92 -2.57 4.43
C GLN A 63 -5.56 -3.02 4.99
N ILE A 64 -5.41 -4.29 5.37
CA ILE A 64 -4.14 -4.80 5.91
C ILE A 64 -3.02 -4.74 4.87
N VAL A 65 -3.36 -4.90 3.59
CA VAL A 65 -2.39 -4.84 2.49
C VAL A 65 -2.00 -3.39 2.24
N TRP A 66 -2.95 -2.46 2.26
CA TRP A 66 -2.66 -1.02 2.21
C TRP A 66 -1.73 -0.58 3.35
N GLN A 67 -1.99 -1.02 4.58
CA GLN A 67 -1.14 -0.74 5.75
C GLN A 67 0.24 -1.36 5.61
N PHE A 68 0.33 -2.59 5.10
CA PHE A 68 1.60 -3.26 4.82
C PHE A 68 2.43 -2.49 3.80
N LEU A 69 1.84 -2.07 2.67
CA LEU A 69 2.53 -1.31 1.63
C LEU A 69 2.94 0.08 2.11
N ALA A 70 2.14 0.71 2.95
CA ALA A 70 2.49 1.98 3.60
C ALA A 70 3.70 1.82 4.51
N ALA A 71 3.71 0.77 5.35
CA ALA A 71 4.86 0.46 6.21
C ALA A 71 6.11 0.12 5.39
N LEU A 72 5.96 -0.61 4.28
CA LEU A 72 7.04 -0.94 3.36
C LEU A 72 7.62 0.31 2.69
N SER A 73 6.75 1.20 2.23
CA SER A 73 7.13 2.46 1.59
C SER A 73 7.83 3.40 2.57
N ALA A 74 7.36 3.49 3.81
CA ALA A 74 7.93 4.36 4.83
C ALA A 74 9.39 4.05 5.17
N ILE A 75 9.79 2.78 5.04
CA ILE A 75 11.16 2.33 5.33
C ILE A 75 12.04 2.17 4.08
N GLY A 76 11.45 2.30 2.89
CA GLY A 76 12.14 2.14 1.62
C GLY A 76 12.78 3.43 1.11
N THR A 77 13.67 3.27 0.13
CA THR A 77 14.22 4.39 -0.64
C THR A 77 13.15 5.02 -1.53
N GLN A 78 13.37 6.26 -1.99
CA GLN A 78 12.46 6.93 -2.91
C GLN A 78 12.17 6.10 -4.18
N GLN A 79 13.18 5.40 -4.71
CA GLN A 79 12.99 4.54 -5.88
C GLN A 79 12.05 3.37 -5.58
N GLN A 80 12.21 2.74 -4.41
CA GLN A 80 11.35 1.63 -3.97
C GLN A 80 9.92 2.11 -3.69
N GLN A 81 9.76 3.28 -3.06
CA GLN A 81 8.47 3.93 -2.86
C GLN A 81 7.73 4.13 -4.18
N MET A 82 8.38 4.75 -5.17
CA MET A 82 7.78 4.99 -6.48
C MET A 82 7.43 3.69 -7.21
N SER A 83 8.25 2.66 -7.04
CA SER A 83 8.00 1.35 -7.61
C SER A 83 6.74 0.68 -7.04
N VAL A 84 6.61 0.68 -5.70
CA VAL A 84 5.42 0.16 -5.01
C VAL A 84 4.15 0.88 -5.50
N VAL A 85 4.19 2.21 -5.58
CA VAL A 85 3.07 3.03 -6.07
C VAL A 85 2.72 2.69 -7.52
N ALA A 86 3.73 2.51 -8.37
CA ALA A 86 3.52 2.17 -9.78
C ALA A 86 2.80 0.82 -9.93
N GLU A 87 3.14 -0.17 -9.11
CA GLU A 87 2.51 -1.50 -9.17
C GLU A 87 1.05 -1.50 -8.72
N VAL A 88 0.67 -0.63 -7.77
CA VAL A 88 -0.72 -0.54 -7.28
C VAL A 88 -1.49 0.64 -7.85
N ARG A 89 -0.94 1.33 -8.85
CA ARG A 89 -1.51 2.55 -9.45
C ARG A 89 -2.95 2.35 -9.91
N GLU A 90 -3.22 1.26 -10.62
CA GLU A 90 -4.56 0.97 -11.12
C GLU A 90 -5.56 0.78 -9.97
N MET A 91 -5.14 0.18 -8.86
CA MET A 91 -6.00 0.02 -7.68
C MET A 91 -6.29 1.36 -6.99
N ILE A 92 -5.29 2.24 -6.92
CA ILE A 92 -5.46 3.61 -6.42
C ILE A 92 -6.49 4.35 -7.28
N LEU A 93 -6.31 4.32 -8.60
CA LEU A 93 -7.20 4.99 -9.55
C LEU A 93 -8.62 4.42 -9.48
N GLN A 94 -8.78 3.10 -9.42
CA GLN A 94 -10.09 2.45 -9.29
C GLN A 94 -10.83 2.91 -8.03
N ASN A 95 -10.17 2.96 -6.87
CA ASN A 95 -10.78 3.41 -5.62
C ASN A 95 -11.17 4.90 -5.66
N VAL A 96 -10.28 5.76 -6.14
CA VAL A 96 -10.54 7.21 -6.26
C VAL A 96 -11.67 7.47 -7.26
N GLN A 97 -11.64 6.80 -8.42
CA GLN A 97 -12.66 6.94 -9.45
C GLN A 97 -14.01 6.41 -8.98
N ALA A 98 -14.06 5.27 -8.29
CA ALA A 98 -15.31 4.72 -7.76
C ALA A 98 -16.01 5.73 -6.84
N VAL A 99 -15.25 6.41 -5.98
CA VAL A 99 -15.78 7.44 -5.09
C VAL A 99 -16.24 8.67 -5.86
N HIS A 100 -15.41 9.18 -6.79
CA HIS A 100 -15.73 10.39 -7.56
C HIS A 100 -16.92 10.19 -8.52
N SER A 101 -17.06 8.99 -9.10
CA SER A 101 -18.16 8.64 -10.01
C SER A 101 -19.43 8.21 -9.27
N GLY A 102 -19.43 8.16 -7.94
CA GLY A 102 -20.56 7.69 -7.14
C GLY A 102 -20.86 6.19 -7.30
N TRP A 103 -19.86 5.40 -7.70
CA TRP A 103 -19.94 3.94 -7.82
C TRP A 103 -19.64 3.26 -6.48
N VAL A 104 -20.32 3.74 -5.44
CA VAL A 104 -20.24 3.28 -4.05
C VAL A 104 -21.66 3.10 -3.53
N ALA A 105 -21.87 2.11 -2.67
CA ALA A 105 -23.19 1.84 -2.10
C ALA A 105 -23.60 2.90 -1.08
N ASP A 106 -22.67 3.38 -0.28
CA ASP A 106 -22.89 4.36 0.78
C ASP A 106 -21.65 5.22 1.08
N GLN A 107 -21.79 6.15 2.02
CA GLN A 107 -20.71 7.05 2.44
C GLN A 107 -19.61 6.34 3.22
N ASP A 108 -19.92 5.25 3.92
CA ASP A 108 -18.94 4.51 4.71
C ASP A 108 -17.99 3.74 3.79
N GLU A 109 -18.53 3.13 2.72
CA GLU A 109 -17.74 2.52 1.64
C GLU A 109 -16.83 3.56 0.97
N ALA A 110 -17.37 4.74 0.66
CA ALA A 110 -16.61 5.83 0.05
C ALA A 110 -15.44 6.26 0.94
N ALA A 111 -15.70 6.46 2.24
CA ALA A 111 -14.69 6.83 3.21
C ALA A 111 -13.62 5.75 3.37
N LEU A 112 -14.01 4.47 3.37
CA LEU A 112 -13.08 3.35 3.49
C LEU A 112 -12.15 3.23 2.27
N LYS A 113 -12.68 3.35 1.05
CA LYS A 113 -11.89 3.32 -0.18
C LYS A 113 -10.83 4.42 -0.22
N LEU A 114 -11.21 5.64 0.15
CA LEU A 114 -10.26 6.76 0.24
C LEU A 114 -9.25 6.56 1.38
N ALA A 115 -9.70 6.13 2.56
CA ALA A 115 -8.81 5.88 3.69
C ALA A 115 -7.73 4.83 3.38
N ASN A 116 -8.10 3.77 2.66
CA ASN A 116 -7.20 2.74 2.20
C ASN A 116 -6.08 3.30 1.30
N VAL A 117 -6.45 4.10 0.29
CA VAL A 117 -5.49 4.76 -0.60
C VAL A 117 -4.61 5.75 0.16
N ASP A 118 -5.21 6.54 1.04
CA ASP A 118 -4.52 7.57 1.81
C ASP A 118 -3.45 7.04 2.74
N ILE A 119 -3.64 5.86 3.33
CA ILE A 119 -2.64 5.25 4.20
C ILE A 119 -1.31 5.07 3.45
N LEU A 120 -1.36 4.65 2.18
CA LEU A 120 -0.17 4.53 1.34
C LEU A 120 0.37 5.88 0.87
N LEU A 121 -0.50 6.77 0.37
CA LEU A 121 -0.07 8.08 -0.14
C LEU A 121 0.61 8.92 0.95
N ARG A 122 0.05 8.94 2.16
CA ARG A 122 0.67 9.66 3.29
C ARG A 122 2.04 9.11 3.66
N ALA A 123 2.29 7.81 3.49
CA ALA A 123 3.59 7.20 3.76
C ALA A 123 4.70 7.69 2.83
N ILE A 124 4.35 8.25 1.67
CA ILE A 124 5.29 8.81 0.68
C ILE A 124 5.17 10.33 0.54
N GLY A 125 4.40 10.98 1.43
CA GLY A 125 4.20 12.43 1.43
C GLY A 125 3.24 12.96 0.35
N LEU A 126 2.38 12.08 -0.20
CA LEU A 126 1.33 12.43 -1.15
C LEU A 126 -0.06 12.37 -0.50
N ASP A 127 -1.07 12.93 -1.18
CA ASP A 127 -2.47 12.91 -0.77
C ASP A 127 -3.39 12.61 -1.97
N HIS A 128 -4.50 11.89 -1.76
CA HIS A 128 -5.44 11.51 -2.84
C HIS A 128 -6.04 12.71 -3.57
N THR A 129 -6.17 13.87 -2.92
CA THR A 129 -6.67 15.11 -3.54
C THR A 129 -5.80 15.58 -4.70
N MET A 130 -4.51 15.22 -4.72
CA MET A 130 -3.59 15.53 -5.82
C MET A 130 -3.92 14.77 -7.11
N LEU A 131 -4.66 13.66 -7.03
CA LEU A 131 -5.07 12.85 -8.18
C LEU A 131 -6.34 13.36 -8.86
N ILE A 132 -7.10 14.25 -8.19
CA ILE A 132 -8.39 14.77 -8.66
C ILE A 132 -8.18 16.09 -9.45
N ALA A 133 -7.00 16.71 -9.34
CA ALA A 133 -6.68 18.00 -9.94
C ALA A 133 -6.14 17.94 -11.39
N SER A 134 -6.20 16.78 -12.05
CA SER A 134 -5.66 16.53 -13.39
C SER A 134 -6.70 16.14 -14.42
#